data_AF-D1NYC7-F1
#
_entry.id   AF-D1NYC7-F1
#
_cell.length_a   1.000
_cell.length_b   1.000
_cell.length_c   1.000
_cell.angle_alpha   90.00
_cell.angle_beta   90.00
_cell.angle_gamma   90.00
#
_symmetry.space_group_name_H-M   'P 1'
#
loop_
_entity.id
_entity.type
_entity.pdbx_description
1 polymer ?
#
loop_
_entity_poly.entity_id
_entity_poly.type
_entity_poly.pdbx_seq_one_letter_code
_entity_poly.pdbx_strand_id
1 'polypeptide(L)'
;MTNIQLLLLATNNIKNNTELSHSQESYVYQYYYTNLAEKHPSVEVFMKEFIKLTSTALHSDPEVKMLSSQIYSAIESYLEIAQARYIQRQKLLKTS
;
A
#
# COMPACT_ATOMS: atom_id res chain seq x y z
N MET A 1 9.53 3.77 4.26
CA MET A 1 9.07 3.04 3.07
C MET A 1 8.77 4.05 1.97
N THR A 2 9.20 3.81 0.72
CA THR A 2 8.88 4.61 -0.49
C THR A 2 7.88 3.87 -1.38
N ASN A 3 7.37 4.51 -2.44
CA ASN A 3 6.45 3.87 -3.40
C ASN A 3 7.04 2.57 -3.98
N ILE A 4 8.33 2.59 -4.34
CA ILE A 4 9.04 1.43 -4.87
C ILE A 4 9.18 0.34 -3.80
N GLN A 5 9.44 0.69 -2.54
CA GLN A 5 9.52 -0.30 -1.46
C GLN A 5 8.16 -0.95 -1.17
N LEU A 6 7.06 -0.20 -1.24
CA LEU A 6 5.71 -0.74 -1.12
C LEU A 6 5.38 -1.68 -2.29
N LEU A 7 5.82 -1.32 -3.50
CA LEU A 7 5.68 -2.15 -4.70
C LEU A 7 6.44 -3.47 -4.58
N LEU A 8 7.70 -3.41 -4.14
CA LEU A 8 8.55 -4.59 -3.94
C LEU A 8 7.99 -5.50 -2.84
N LEU A 9 7.49 -4.92 -1.76
CA LEU A 9 6.83 -5.66 -0.68
C LEU A 9 5.66 -6.48 -1.22
N ALA A 10 4.72 -5.85 -1.93
CA ALA A 10 3.56 -6.55 -2.50
C ALA A 10 3.98 -7.60 -3.54
N THR A 11 4.94 -7.27 -4.41
CA THR A 11 5.46 -8.21 -5.41
C THR A 11 6.04 -9.46 -4.75
N ASN A 12 6.86 -9.29 -3.71
CA ASN A 12 7.47 -10.42 -2.99
C ASN A 12 6.42 -11.25 -2.25
N ASN A 13 5.44 -10.60 -1.62
CA ASN A 13 4.38 -11.30 -0.90
C ASN A 13 3.49 -12.12 -1.85
N ILE A 14 3.16 -11.58 -3.04
CA ILE A 14 2.43 -12.33 -4.07
C ILE A 14 3.28 -13.50 -4.59
N LYS A 15 4.55 -13.28 -4.92
CA LYS A 15 5.44 -14.35 -5.43
C LYS A 15 5.63 -15.48 -4.41
N ASN A 16 5.68 -15.14 -3.12
CA ASN A 16 5.85 -16.12 -2.03
C ASN A 16 4.54 -16.67 -1.47
N ASN A 17 3.39 -16.19 -1.94
CA ASN A 17 2.07 -16.50 -1.40
C ASN A 17 1.99 -16.28 0.13
N THR A 18 2.45 -15.11 0.59
CA THR A 18 2.49 -14.75 2.02
C THR A 18 1.69 -13.49 2.32
N GLU A 19 1.05 -13.46 3.48
CA GLU A 19 0.41 -12.27 4.03
C GLU A 19 1.45 -11.28 4.62
N LEU A 20 1.00 -10.08 4.98
CA LEU A 20 1.86 -9.13 5.70
C LEU A 20 2.22 -9.67 7.08
N SER A 21 3.50 -9.71 7.39
CA SER A 21 3.95 -9.88 8.77
C SER A 21 3.67 -8.63 9.61
N HIS A 22 3.64 -8.76 10.93
CA HIS A 22 3.40 -7.61 11.83
C HIS A 22 4.38 -6.43 11.62
N SER A 23 5.64 -6.70 11.27
CA SER A 23 6.59 -5.63 10.98
C SER A 23 6.27 -4.94 9.65
N GLN A 24 5.88 -5.71 8.62
CA GLN A 24 5.45 -5.17 7.34
C GLN A 24 4.18 -4.32 7.49
N GLU A 25 3.18 -4.79 8.25
CA GLU A 25 1.99 -4.00 8.57
C GLU A 25 2.33 -2.65 9.23
N SER A 26 3.29 -2.65 10.16
CA SER A 26 3.74 -1.43 10.84
C SER A 26 4.38 -0.45 9.87
N TYR A 27 5.20 -0.95 8.93
CA TYR A 27 5.77 -0.10 7.89
C TYR A 27 4.71 0.43 6.91
N VAL A 28 3.73 -0.38 6.52
CA VAL A 28 2.61 0.05 5.67
C VAL A 28 1.79 1.12 6.38
N TYR A 29 1.53 0.95 7.68
CA TYR A 29 0.83 1.97 8.47
C TYR A 29 1.60 3.29 8.50
N GLN A 30 2.91 3.25 8.76
CA GLN A 30 3.74 4.47 8.74
C GLN A 30 3.74 5.12 7.36
N TYR A 31 3.79 4.32 6.30
CA TYR A 31 3.69 4.80 4.93
C TYR A 31 2.36 5.50 4.66
N TYR A 32 1.24 4.86 5.03
CA TYR A 32 -0.10 5.42 4.92
C TYR A 32 -0.20 6.75 5.66
N TYR A 33 0.26 6.80 6.92
CA TYR A 33 0.21 8.01 7.73
C TYR A 33 1.01 9.16 7.09
N THR A 34 2.22 8.87 6.60
CA THR A 34 3.12 9.89 6.05
C THR A 34 2.71 10.39 4.67
N ASN A 35 2.11 9.51 3.85
CA ASN A 35 1.89 9.79 2.43
C ASN A 35 0.43 9.92 2.04
N LEU A 36 -0.52 9.36 2.78
CA LEU A 36 -1.94 9.34 2.42
C LEU A 36 -2.82 10.14 3.37
N ALA A 37 -2.71 9.91 4.68
CA ALA A 37 -3.73 10.27 5.66
C ALA A 37 -4.26 11.72 5.61
N GLU A 38 -3.42 12.68 5.22
CA GLU A 38 -3.77 14.09 5.10
C GLU A 38 -3.54 14.67 3.69
N LYS A 39 -2.96 13.88 2.79
CA LYS A 39 -2.54 14.32 1.44
C LYS A 39 -3.50 13.85 0.35
N HIS A 40 -4.23 12.78 0.61
CA HIS A 40 -5.18 12.20 -0.34
C HIS A 40 -6.55 12.01 0.32
N PRO A 41 -7.65 12.27 -0.40
CA PRO A 41 -9.00 12.12 0.12
C PRO A 41 -9.42 10.66 0.33
N SER A 42 -8.80 9.71 -0.38
CA SER A 42 -9.04 8.27 -0.22
C SER A 42 -7.86 7.43 -0.72
N VAL A 43 -7.84 6.15 -0.33
CA VAL A 43 -6.89 5.15 -0.86
C VAL A 43 -7.06 5.02 -2.37
N GLU A 44 -8.31 4.93 -2.86
CA GLU A 44 -8.60 4.82 -4.30
C GLU A 44 -7.98 5.97 -5.11
N VAL A 45 -8.10 7.21 -4.64
CA VAL A 45 -7.53 8.38 -5.32
C VAL A 45 -6.01 8.32 -5.33
N PHE A 46 -5.40 7.92 -4.21
CA PHE A 46 -3.96 7.68 -4.14
C PHE A 46 -3.52 6.58 -5.12
N MET A 47 -4.25 5.46 -5.20
CA MET A 47 -3.89 4.32 -6.05
C MET A 47 -3.84 4.71 -7.53
N LYS A 48 -4.72 5.59 -8.00
CA LYS A 48 -4.69 6.12 -9.39
C LYS A 48 -3.36 6.84 -9.68
N GLU A 49 -2.88 7.66 -8.75
CA GLU A 49 -1.60 8.35 -8.88
C GLU A 49 -0.42 7.37 -8.75
N PHE A 50 -0.49 6.47 -7.77
CA PHE A 50 0.53 5.45 -7.52
C PHE A 50 0.79 4.60 -8.77
N ILE A 51 -0.28 4.06 -9.38
CA ILE A 51 -0.20 3.26 -10.60
C ILE A 51 0.45 4.05 -11.73
N LYS A 52 0.09 5.32 -11.91
CA LYS A 52 0.69 6.19 -12.93
C LYS A 52 2.21 6.31 -12.72
N LEU A 53 2.65 6.48 -11.47
CA LEU A 53 4.07 6.62 -11.12
C LEU A 53 4.86 5.31 -11.22
N THR A 54 4.25 4.16 -10.93
CA THR A 54 4.95 2.87 -10.83
C THR A 54 4.81 1.98 -12.06
N SER A 55 3.83 2.23 -12.93
CA SER A 55 3.55 1.38 -14.10
C SER A 55 4.77 1.14 -14.99
N THR A 56 5.61 2.15 -15.20
CA THR A 56 6.84 2.04 -16.00
C THR A 56 7.86 1.08 -15.37
N ALA A 57 8.05 1.16 -14.05
CA ALA A 57 8.94 0.27 -13.31
C ALA A 57 8.41 -1.17 -13.23
N LEU A 58 7.08 -1.34 -13.26
CA LEU A 58 6.43 -2.64 -13.16
C LEU A 58 6.40 -3.41 -14.49
N HIS A 59 6.44 -2.69 -15.61
CA HIS A 59 6.39 -3.28 -16.96
C HIS A 59 7.75 -3.67 -17.53
N SER A 60 8.86 -3.42 -16.82
CA SER A 60 10.20 -3.84 -17.27
C SER A 60 10.46 -5.34 -17.12
N ASP A 61 9.70 -6.03 -16.26
CA ASP A 61 9.75 -7.47 -16.05
C ASP A 61 8.44 -8.12 -16.54
N PRO A 62 8.50 -9.04 -17.54
CA PRO A 62 7.31 -9.70 -18.09
C PRO A 62 6.47 -10.48 -17.06
N GLU A 63 7.10 -11.13 -16.08
CA GLU A 63 6.37 -11.87 -15.03
C GLU A 63 5.63 -10.89 -14.12
N VAL A 64 6.29 -9.81 -13.74
CA VAL A 64 5.73 -8.77 -12.87
C VAL A 64 4.61 -8.02 -13.59
N LYS A 65 4.74 -7.81 -14.91
CA LYS A 65 3.68 -7.25 -15.74
C LYS A 65 2.42 -8.12 -15.73
N MET A 66 2.55 -9.44 -15.82
CA MET A 66 1.39 -10.35 -15.74
C MET A 66 0.68 -10.29 -14.38
N LEU A 67 1.44 -10.06 -13.30
CA LEU A 67 0.92 -9.97 -11.94
C LEU A 67 0.50 -8.54 -11.53
N SER A 68 0.65 -7.55 -12.41
CA SER A 68 0.44 -6.12 -12.11
C SER A 68 -0.87 -5.82 -11.41
N SER A 69 -1.99 -6.35 -11.93
CA SER A 69 -3.31 -6.18 -11.33
C SER A 69 -3.37 -6.74 -9.91
N GLN A 70 -2.80 -7.93 -9.68
CA GLN A 70 -2.78 -8.56 -8.35
C GLN A 70 -1.91 -7.78 -7.37
N ILE A 71 -0.76 -7.29 -7.84
CA ILE A 71 0.14 -6.46 -7.04
C ILE A 71 -0.55 -5.16 -6.60
N TYR A 72 -1.23 -4.46 -7.52
CA TYR A 72 -1.93 -3.23 -7.16
C TYR A 72 -3.12 -3.48 -6.23
N SER A 73 -3.89 -4.55 -6.45
CA SER A 73 -4.96 -4.93 -5.52
C SER A 73 -4.44 -5.28 -4.13
N ALA A 74 -3.28 -5.95 -4.02
CA ALA A 74 -2.65 -6.22 -2.74
C ALA A 74 -2.22 -4.93 -2.02
N ILE A 75 -1.61 -3.99 -2.76
CA ILE A 75 -1.21 -2.69 -2.20
C ILE A 75 -2.43 -1.91 -1.71
N GLU A 76 -3.51 -1.87 -2.49
CA GLU A 76 -4.75 -1.21 -2.10
C GLU A 76 -5.29 -1.80 -0.80
N SER A 77 -5.39 -3.13 -0.71
CA SER A 77 -5.82 -3.83 0.51
C SER A 77 -4.94 -3.49 1.72
N TYR A 78 -3.61 -3.46 1.54
CA TYR A 78 -2.68 -3.09 2.61
C TYR A 78 -2.93 -1.66 3.12
N LEU A 79 -3.21 -0.72 2.22
CA LEU A 79 -3.49 0.67 2.56
C LEU A 79 -4.87 0.86 3.18
N GLU A 80 -5.88 0.08 2.79
CA GLU A 80 -7.21 0.07 3.42
C GLU A 80 -7.15 -0.43 4.86
N ILE A 81 -6.39 -1.48 5.13
CA ILE A 81 -6.14 -1.97 6.50
C ILE A 81 -5.46 -0.87 7.33
N ALA A 82 -4.45 -0.20 6.77
CA ALA A 82 -3.78 0.91 7.44
C ALA A 82 -4.72 2.10 7.70
N GLN A 83 -5.59 2.43 6.74
CA GLN A 83 -6.61 3.46 6.86
C GLN A 83 -7.59 3.15 8.00
N ALA A 84 -8.11 1.91 8.06
CA ALA A 84 -9.02 1.49 9.12
C ALA A 84 -8.38 1.66 10.51
N ARG A 85 -7.12 1.21 10.66
CA ARG A 85 -6.33 1.40 11.89
C ARG A 85 -6.13 2.88 12.22
N TYR A 86 -5.86 3.72 11.22
CA TYR A 86 -5.68 5.16 11.41
C TYR A 86 -6.96 5.83 11.93
N ILE A 87 -8.09 5.57 11.28
CA ILE A 87 -9.41 6.11 11.68
C ILE A 87 -9.76 5.67 13.10
N GLN A 88 -9.54 4.40 13.44
CA GLN A 88 -9.78 3.89 14.79
C GLN A 88 -8.94 4.63 15.83
N ARG A 89 -7.65 4.86 15.55
CA ARG A 89 -6.76 5.59 16.46
C ARG A 89 -7.18 7.05 16.63
N GLN A 90 -7.60 7.72 15.55
CA GLN A 90 -8.11 9.10 15.61
C GLN A 90 -9.39 9.20 16.45
N LYS A 91 -10.27 8.20 16.39
CA LYS A 91 -11.47 8.15 17.25
C LYS A 91 -11.08 8.11 18.73
N LEU A 92 -10.15 7.22 19.10
CA LEU A 92 -9.69 7.07 20.48
C LEU A 92 -9.08 8.37 21.04
N LEU A 93 -8.25 9.05 20.24
CA LEU A 93 -7.59 10.30 20.63
C LEU A 93 -8.57 11.48 20.78
N LYS A 94 -9.71 11.48 20.06
CA LYS A 94 -10.74 12.51 20.19
C LYS A 94 -11.71 12.27 21.36
N THR A 95 -11.72 11.07 21.91
CA THR A 95 -12.47 10.69 23.12
C THR A 95 -11.65 10.75 24.40
N SER A 96 -10.37 11.14 24.31
CA SER A 96 -9.45 11.36 25.46
C SER A 96 -9.38 12.85 25.80
#